data_AF-A0A166FZS6-F1
#
_entry.id   AF-A0A166FZS6-F1
#
_cell.length_a   1.000
_cell.length_b   1.000
_cell.length_c   1.000
_cell.angle_alpha   90.00
_cell.angle_beta   90.00
_cell.angle_gamma   90.00
#
_symmetry.space_group_name_H-M   'P 1'
#
loop_
_entity.id
_entity.type
_entity.pdbx_description
1 polymer ?
#
loop_
_entity_poly.entity_id
_entity_poly.type
_entity_poly.pdbx_seq_one_letter_code
_entity_poly.pdbx_strand_id
1 'polypeptide(L)'
;MIEPIQFNLNALAADFQEDAEFWMGGFYDHNGMTSNGVAYGDDVFSDTELGDSLWDSSKNQLGMDFEYNTEQIRLRITEGGYVEAHGSDDFETLSLVRLVNDLLLNYESEPTEE
;
A
#
# COMPACT_ATOMS: atom_id res chain seq x y z
N MET A 1 -5.74 -14.56 21.88
CA MET A 1 -6.47 -13.71 20.92
C MET A 1 -5.54 -13.55 19.74
N ILE A 2 -6.03 -13.67 18.50
CA ILE A 2 -5.22 -13.39 17.31
C ILE A 2 -5.62 -12.00 16.86
N GLU A 3 -4.68 -11.07 16.84
CA GLU A 3 -4.88 -9.71 16.36
C GLU A 3 -4.48 -9.62 14.89
N PRO A 4 -5.17 -8.83 14.07
CA PRO A 4 -4.74 -8.58 12.70
C PRO A 4 -3.41 -7.82 12.72
N ILE A 5 -2.53 -8.16 11.78
CA ILE A 5 -1.31 -7.38 11.53
C ILE A 5 -1.68 -5.96 11.08
N GLN A 6 -0.89 -4.98 11.49
CA GLN A 6 -0.97 -3.62 10.97
C GLN A 6 0.25 -3.29 10.12
N PHE A 7 0.04 -2.53 9.04
CA PHE A 7 1.11 -2.13 8.12
C PHE A 7 1.30 -0.62 8.10
N ASN A 8 2.55 -0.16 8.20
CA ASN A 8 2.95 1.22 7.97
C ASN A 8 3.00 1.53 6.46
N LEU A 9 1.84 1.88 5.91
CA LEU A 9 1.70 2.17 4.49
C LEU A 9 2.41 3.46 4.04
N ASN A 10 2.68 4.40 4.95
CA ASN A 10 3.46 5.59 4.64
C ASN A 10 4.92 5.24 4.36
N ALA A 11 5.51 4.37 5.19
CA ALA A 11 6.88 3.89 4.98
C ALA A 11 6.98 3.06 3.69
N LEU A 12 6.01 2.17 3.44
CA LEU A 12 5.96 1.39 2.22
C LEU A 12 5.90 2.29 0.97
N ALA A 13 5.02 3.30 0.96
CA ALA A 13 4.90 4.22 -0.17
C ALA A 13 6.18 5.03 -0.39
N ALA A 14 6.84 5.49 0.68
CA ALA A 14 8.08 6.26 0.58
C ALA A 14 9.24 5.43 0.01
N ASP A 15 9.39 4.17 0.45
CA ASP A 15 10.46 3.28 -0.03
C ASP A 15 10.28 2.89 -1.49
N PHE A 16 9.04 2.79 -1.98
CA PHE A 16 8.71 2.37 -3.34
C PHE A 16 8.43 3.52 -4.30
N GLN A 17 8.62 4.78 -3.89
CA GLN A 17 8.23 5.95 -4.70
C GLN A 17 8.88 5.99 -6.11
N GLU A 18 10.07 5.41 -6.25
CA GLU A 18 10.82 5.39 -7.53
C GLU A 18 10.69 4.06 -8.28
N ASP A 19 10.24 3.00 -7.60
CA ASP A 19 10.27 1.61 -8.08
C ASP A 19 8.86 1.03 -8.33
N ALA A 20 7.81 1.79 -8.02
CA ALA A 20 6.42 1.38 -8.18
C ALA A 20 5.55 2.47 -8.79
N GLU A 21 4.51 2.03 -9.52
CA GLU A 21 3.43 2.88 -9.99
C GLU A 21 2.22 2.75 -9.07
N PHE A 22 1.74 3.85 -8.50
CA PHE A 22 0.62 3.81 -7.56
C PHE A 22 -0.72 3.97 -8.27
N TRP A 23 -1.47 2.87 -8.41
CA TRP A 23 -2.79 2.92 -9.05
C TRP A 23 -3.94 3.23 -8.07
N MET A 24 -3.66 3.20 -6.76
CA MET A 24 -4.60 3.55 -5.69
C MET A 24 -3.88 4.19 -4.50
N GLY A 25 -4.52 5.19 -3.90
CA GLY A 25 -4.08 5.79 -2.64
C GLY A 25 -5.29 6.11 -1.74
N GLY A 26 -5.34 5.48 -0.57
CA GLY A 26 -6.32 5.78 0.48
C GLY A 26 -5.67 6.56 1.60
N PHE A 27 -6.32 7.62 2.06
CA PHE A 27 -5.76 8.51 3.08
C PHE A 27 -6.76 8.87 4.19
N TYR A 28 -6.21 9.29 5.32
CA TYR A 28 -6.90 9.88 6.47
C TYR A 28 -6.00 10.93 7.13
N ASP A 29 -6.55 11.70 8.07
CA ASP A 29 -5.85 12.79 8.78
C ASP A 29 -5.20 13.83 7.86
N HIS A 30 -5.87 14.09 6.73
CA HIS A 30 -5.46 15.13 5.79
C HIS A 30 -5.70 16.53 6.37
N ASN A 31 -4.72 17.43 6.16
CA ASN A 31 -4.83 18.84 6.52
C ASN A 31 -5.76 19.57 5.54
N GLY A 32 -7.08 19.42 5.72
CA GLY A 32 -8.11 20.05 4.91
C GLY A 32 -9.52 19.86 5.48
N MET A 33 -10.55 20.10 4.66
CA MET A 33 -11.96 19.84 5.03
C MET A 33 -12.36 18.37 4.83
N THR A 34 -11.55 17.62 4.11
CA THR A 34 -11.74 16.19 3.84
C THR A 34 -10.96 15.38 4.86
N SER A 35 -11.63 14.55 5.65
CA SER A 35 -11.00 13.74 6.70
C SER A 35 -10.51 12.37 6.22
N ASN A 36 -11.04 11.86 5.11
CA ASN A 36 -10.58 10.62 4.47
C ASN A 36 -11.01 10.57 2.99
N GLY A 37 -10.35 9.73 2.21
CA GLY A 37 -10.68 9.48 0.81
C GLY A 37 -9.88 8.33 0.22
N VAL A 38 -10.30 7.87 -0.97
CA VAL A 38 -9.54 6.91 -1.78
C VAL A 38 -9.56 7.39 -3.23
N ALA A 39 -8.37 7.52 -3.82
CA ALA A 39 -8.16 7.82 -5.21
C ALA A 39 -7.79 6.54 -5.99
N TYR A 40 -8.22 6.48 -7.25
CA TYR A 40 -7.92 5.41 -8.20
C TYR A 40 -7.54 6.05 -9.53
N GLY A 41 -6.54 5.50 -10.22
CA GLY A 41 -6.05 6.02 -11.49
C GLY A 41 -4.74 5.37 -11.91
N ASP A 42 -4.07 5.97 -12.88
CA ASP A 42 -2.70 5.62 -13.27
C ASP A 42 -1.77 6.63 -12.59
N ASP A 43 -0.86 6.15 -11.75
CA ASP A 43 0.06 6.96 -10.93
C ASP A 43 -0.58 8.11 -10.12
N VAL A 44 -1.53 7.77 -9.24
CA VAL A 44 -2.34 8.75 -8.49
C VAL A 44 -1.55 9.68 -7.56
N PHE A 45 -0.33 9.29 -7.18
CA PHE A 45 0.54 10.09 -6.32
C PHE A 45 1.29 11.18 -7.08
N SER A 46 1.37 11.06 -8.41
CA SER A 46 1.91 12.09 -9.31
C SER A 46 0.84 13.04 -9.85
N ASP A 47 -0.43 12.83 -9.51
CA ASP A 47 -1.54 13.69 -9.92
C ASP A 47 -1.39 15.11 -9.33
N THR A 48 -1.57 16.14 -10.16
CA THR A 48 -1.34 17.53 -9.75
C THR A 48 -2.38 18.09 -8.78
N GLU A 49 -3.57 17.48 -8.70
CA GLU A 49 -4.66 17.92 -7.81
C GLU A 49 -4.69 17.10 -6.51
N LEU A 50 -4.33 15.82 -6.58
CA LEU A 50 -4.45 14.87 -5.47
C LEU A 50 -3.12 14.41 -4.87
N GLY A 51 -2.03 14.44 -5.63
CA GLY A 51 -0.74 13.86 -5.25
C GLY A 51 -0.20 14.41 -3.92
N ASP A 52 -0.16 15.73 -3.77
CA ASP A 52 0.27 16.38 -2.52
C ASP A 52 -0.61 15.96 -1.33
N SER A 53 -1.94 15.91 -1.55
CA SER A 53 -2.88 15.49 -0.50
C SER A 53 -2.68 14.04 -0.11
N LEU A 54 -2.34 13.17 -1.06
CA LEU A 54 -1.98 11.80 -0.79
C LEU A 54 -0.68 11.78 0.01
N TRP A 55 0.42 12.31 -0.51
CA TRP A 55 1.74 12.29 0.15
C TRP A 55 1.72 12.81 1.58
N ASP A 56 1.05 13.94 1.83
CA ASP A 56 1.04 14.63 3.13
C ASP A 56 0.11 14.01 4.18
N SER A 57 -0.71 13.03 3.82
CA SER A 57 -1.70 12.41 4.71
C SER A 57 -1.28 11.00 5.15
N SER A 58 -1.81 10.51 6.26
CA SER A 58 -1.63 9.11 6.65
C SER A 58 -2.34 8.18 5.66
N LYS A 59 -1.68 7.10 5.23
CA LYS A 59 -2.30 6.11 4.33
C LYS A 59 -3.02 5.00 5.09
N ASN A 60 -4.25 4.70 4.70
CA ASN A 60 -5.01 3.53 5.18
C ASN A 60 -5.14 2.42 4.13
N GLN A 61 -4.93 2.74 2.85
CA GLN A 61 -4.93 1.80 1.72
C GLN A 61 -3.89 2.25 0.69
N LEU A 62 -3.24 1.29 0.04
CA LEU A 62 -2.28 1.54 -1.03
C LEU A 62 -2.47 0.49 -2.12
N GLY A 63 -2.46 0.93 -3.38
CA GLY A 63 -2.34 0.05 -4.53
C GLY A 63 -1.13 0.44 -5.36
N MET A 64 -0.28 -0.54 -5.64
CA MET A 64 0.98 -0.34 -6.33
C MET A 64 1.24 -1.47 -7.33
N ASP A 65 1.80 -1.12 -8.48
CA ASP A 65 2.34 -2.04 -9.46
C ASP A 65 3.88 -1.96 -9.39
N PHE A 66 4.55 -3.09 -9.16
CA PHE A 66 6.00 -3.14 -8.96
C PHE A 66 6.59 -4.50 -9.36
N GLU A 67 7.91 -4.54 -9.54
CA GLU A 67 8.62 -5.80 -9.81
C GLU A 67 8.99 -6.53 -8.52
N TYR A 68 8.59 -7.80 -8.39
CA TYR A 68 8.99 -8.70 -7.32
C TYR A 68 9.47 -10.03 -7.90
N ASN A 69 10.72 -10.42 -7.62
CA ASN A 69 11.33 -11.64 -8.18
C ASN A 69 11.19 -11.75 -9.72
N THR A 70 11.45 -10.65 -10.44
CA THR A 70 11.33 -10.55 -11.92
C THR A 70 9.91 -10.66 -12.48
N GLU A 71 8.90 -10.63 -11.60
CA GLU A 71 7.49 -10.66 -11.96
C GLU A 71 6.83 -9.31 -11.65
N GLN A 72 5.96 -8.86 -12.54
CA GLN A 72 5.17 -7.64 -12.31
C GLN A 72 3.96 -7.98 -11.45
N ILE A 73 3.87 -7.35 -10.27
CA ILE A 73 2.84 -7.60 -9.27
C ILE A 73 1.99 -6.35 -9.11
N ARG A 74 0.67 -6.52 -9.25
CA ARG A 74 -0.34 -5.55 -8.83
C ARG A 74 -0.81 -5.88 -7.44
N LEU A 75 -0.39 -5.08 -6.47
CA LEU A 75 -0.70 -5.23 -5.05
C LEU A 75 -1.78 -4.21 -4.63
N ARG A 76 -2.68 -4.66 -3.76
CA ARG A 76 -3.52 -3.83 -2.90
C ARG A 76 -3.28 -4.24 -1.45
N ILE A 77 -2.99 -3.26 -0.60
CA ILE A 77 -2.75 -3.45 0.82
C ILE A 77 -3.54 -2.43 1.65
N THR A 78 -4.05 -2.83 2.80
CA THR A 78 -4.63 -1.92 3.79
C THR A 78 -3.81 -1.90 5.06
N GLU A 79 -3.88 -0.79 5.79
CA GLU A 79 -3.24 -0.64 7.10
C GLU A 79 -3.71 -1.73 8.07
N GLY A 80 -4.98 -2.15 7.99
CA GLY A 80 -5.57 -3.22 8.80
C GLY A 80 -5.24 -4.65 8.36
N GLY A 81 -4.21 -4.85 7.53
CA GLY A 81 -3.69 -6.18 7.24
C GLY A 81 -4.34 -6.94 6.09
N TYR A 82 -5.26 -6.32 5.33
CA TYR A 82 -5.78 -6.94 4.11
C TYR A 82 -4.74 -6.80 2.99
N VAL A 83 -4.42 -7.93 2.35
CA VAL A 83 -3.47 -8.01 1.24
C VAL A 83 -4.12 -8.78 0.09
N GLU A 84 -4.09 -8.19 -1.09
CA GLU A 84 -4.49 -8.81 -2.34
C GLU A 84 -3.39 -8.53 -3.38
N ALA A 85 -2.89 -9.56 -4.05
CA ALA A 85 -1.87 -9.41 -5.08
C ALA A 85 -2.24 -10.24 -6.31
N HIS A 86 -2.02 -9.64 -7.48
CA HIS A 86 -2.23 -10.25 -8.79
C HIS A 86 -0.91 -10.21 -9.55
N GLY A 87 -0.49 -11.35 -10.10
CA GLY A 87 0.70 -11.46 -10.94
C GLY A 87 0.38 -12.17 -12.26
N SER A 88 1.38 -12.83 -12.83
CA SER A 88 1.21 -13.78 -13.93
C SER A 88 0.43 -15.03 -13.48
N ASP A 89 0.10 -15.90 -14.44
CA ASP A 89 -0.62 -17.15 -14.16
C ASP A 89 0.10 -18.07 -13.13
N ASP A 90 1.41 -17.89 -12.94
CA ASP A 90 2.21 -18.64 -11.96
C ASP A 90 2.22 -18.00 -10.54
N PHE A 91 1.59 -16.84 -10.36
CA PHE A 91 1.47 -16.18 -9.06
C PHE A 91 0.37 -16.83 -8.19
N GLU A 92 0.74 -17.91 -7.53
CA GLU A 92 -0.17 -18.65 -6.66
C GLU A 92 -0.06 -18.23 -5.18
N THR A 93 -0.87 -18.86 -4.33
CA THR A 93 -0.90 -18.64 -2.87
C THR A 93 0.48 -18.67 -2.21
N LEU A 94 1.39 -19.55 -2.65
CA LEU A 94 2.75 -19.61 -2.08
C LEU A 94 3.57 -18.36 -2.42
N SER A 95 3.39 -17.79 -3.62
CA SER A 95 4.02 -16.54 -4.03
C SER A 95 3.51 -15.38 -3.20
N LEU A 96 2.20 -15.32 -2.91
CA LEU A 96 1.63 -14.35 -1.98
C LEU A 96 2.21 -14.49 -0.57
N VAL A 97 2.31 -15.71 -0.02
CA VAL A 97 2.90 -15.93 1.31
C VAL A 97 4.35 -15.46 1.36
N ARG A 98 5.14 -15.72 0.31
CA ARG A 98 6.52 -15.23 0.21
C ARG A 98 6.57 -13.71 0.11
N LEU A 99 5.73 -13.09 -0.72
CA LEU A 99 5.65 -11.63 -0.82
C LEU A 99 5.35 -11.00 0.54
N VAL A 100 4.38 -11.55 1.27
CA VAL A 100 4.07 -11.08 2.62
C VAL A 100 5.30 -11.23 3.53
N ASN A 101 5.89 -12.42 3.59
CA ASN A 101 6.98 -12.72 4.51
C ASN A 101 8.29 -11.97 4.22
N ASP A 102 8.64 -11.86 2.94
CA ASP A 102 9.95 -11.37 2.51
C ASP A 102 9.95 -9.83 2.35
N LEU A 103 8.78 -9.24 2.03
CA LEU A 103 8.64 -7.80 1.82
C LEU A 103 7.71 -7.15 2.84
N LEU A 104 6.43 -7.53 2.89
CA LEU A 104 5.42 -6.73 3.61
C LEU A 104 5.61 -6.75 5.13
N LEU A 105 6.11 -7.85 5.71
CA LEU A 105 6.41 -7.93 7.13
C LEU A 105 7.49 -6.93 7.59
N ASN A 106 8.34 -6.41 6.68
CA ASN A 106 9.29 -5.36 7.03
C ASN A 106 8.59 -4.01 7.34
N TYR A 107 7.32 -3.89 6.98
CA TYR A 107 6.47 -2.72 7.20
C TYR A 107 5.41 -2.98 8.28
N GLU A 108 5.55 -4.02 9.10
CA GLU A 108 4.70 -4.22 10.27
C GLU A 108 4.83 -3.03 11.23
N SER A 109 3.70 -2.49 11.68
CA SER A 109 3.64 -1.49 12.74
C SER A 109 3.21 -2.13 14.05
N GLU A 110 3.80 -1.69 15.18
CA GLU A 110 3.28 -2.08 16.48
C GLU A 110 1.84 -1.57 16.62
N PRO A 111 0.91 -2.36 17.18
CA PRO A 111 -0.44 -1.90 17.42
C PRO A 111 -0.39 -0.66 18.32
N THR A 112 -0.90 0.47 17.84
CA THR A 112 -1.10 1.64 18.67
C THR A 112 -2.09 1.29 19.78
N GLU A 113 -1.62 1.28 21.03
CA GLU A 113 -2.50 1.22 22.19
C GLU A 113 -3.44 2.44 22.17
N GLU A 114 -4.74 2.22 21.95
CA GLU A 114 -5.79 3.23 22.13
C GLU A 114 -5.99 3.61 23.60
#